data_AF-A0A497XQ90-F1
#
_entry.id   AF-A0A497XQ90-F1
#
_cell.length_a   1.000
_cell.length_b   1.000
_cell.length_c   1.000
_cell.angle_alpha   90.00
_cell.angle_beta   90.00
_cell.angle_gamma   90.00
#
_symmetry.space_group_name_H-M   'P 1'
#
loop_
_entity.id
_entity.type
_entity.pdbx_description
1 polymer ?
#
loop_
_entity_poly.entity_id
_entity_poly.type
_entity_poly.pdbx_seq_one_letter_code
_entity_poly.pdbx_strand_id
1 'polypeptide(L)'
;MLIKVILALSLLVLFSCSVLVEERRADSCLIVDDPTGNRGTLKVNCPELSFLLFYDNSPDGRDPLILEVKGIKARRLEGKRIEPYHIQTGSYETLSGWAYEEEWKLGNYSLKGFEYYVNGGTACYEEEERATVELVRNGRRVKLLNRYWHETDCGGN
;
A
#
# COMPACT_ATOMS: atom_id res chain seq x y z
N MET A 1 -2.28 23.39 -54.41
CA MET A 1 -2.11 21.91 -54.44
C MET A 1 -0.60 21.68 -54.38
N LEU A 2 0.04 21.04 -53.40
CA LEU A 2 -0.30 19.88 -52.56
C LEU A 2 0.00 20.18 -51.08
N ILE A 3 -1.02 20.02 -50.22
CA ILE A 3 -0.86 19.59 -48.83
C ILE A 3 -1.06 18.09 -48.88
N LYS A 4 -0.06 17.31 -48.46
CA LYS A 4 -0.14 15.90 -47.99
C LYS A 4 1.27 15.32 -47.94
N VAL A 5 2.04 15.71 -46.93
CA VAL A 5 3.15 14.88 -46.44
C VAL A 5 2.77 14.45 -45.04
N ILE A 6 1.98 13.38 -45.02
CA ILE A 6 2.06 12.26 -44.07
C ILE A 6 2.27 12.70 -42.62
N LEU A 7 1.16 13.14 -42.03
CA LEU A 7 0.86 13.08 -40.60
C LEU A 7 0.67 11.60 -40.24
N ALA A 8 1.77 10.86 -40.03
CA ALA A 8 1.69 9.45 -39.61
C ALA A 8 2.93 8.99 -38.85
N LEU A 9 3.53 9.87 -38.03
CA LEU A 9 4.73 9.52 -37.25
C LEU A 9 4.76 10.11 -35.84
N SER A 10 3.57 10.33 -35.25
CA SER A 10 3.43 10.77 -33.86
C SER A 10 2.42 9.96 -33.06
N LEU A 11 2.03 8.78 -33.55
CA LEU A 11 1.04 7.92 -32.91
C LEU A 11 1.62 6.54 -32.55
N LEU A 12 2.83 6.49 -31.99
CA LEU A 12 3.45 5.20 -31.64
C LEU A 12 4.55 5.30 -30.56
N VAL A 13 4.40 6.19 -29.57
CA VAL A 13 5.17 6.06 -28.30
C VAL A 13 4.34 6.63 -27.14
N LEU A 14 3.17 6.05 -26.89
CA LEU A 14 2.49 6.13 -25.59
C LEU A 14 2.12 4.70 -25.18
N PHE A 15 3.09 3.79 -25.22
CA PHE A 15 3.04 2.60 -24.37
C PHE A 15 3.40 3.08 -22.97
N SER A 16 2.36 3.54 -22.30
CA SER A 16 2.29 3.94 -20.92
C SER A 16 2.96 2.90 -20.01
N CYS A 17 3.83 3.37 -19.11
CA CYS A 17 4.04 2.72 -17.82
C CYS A 17 2.70 2.72 -17.10
N SER A 18 1.86 1.74 -17.39
CA SER A 18 0.61 1.53 -16.68
C SER A 18 0.96 0.97 -15.32
N VAL A 19 1.16 1.85 -14.33
CA VAL A 19 0.94 1.47 -12.94
C VAL A 19 -0.44 0.83 -12.92
N LEU A 20 -0.49 -0.44 -12.51
CA LEU A 20 -1.68 -1.26 -12.65
C LEU A 20 -2.70 -0.77 -11.62
N VAL A 21 -3.63 0.08 -12.04
CA VAL A 21 -4.75 0.49 -11.19
C VAL A 21 -5.61 -0.75 -10.92
N GLU A 22 -5.68 -1.18 -9.68
CA GLU A 22 -6.43 -2.37 -9.27
C GLU A 22 -7.80 -1.97 -8.76
N GLU A 23 -8.86 -2.50 -9.36
CA GLU A 23 -10.22 -2.41 -8.84
C GLU A 23 -10.62 -3.74 -8.21
N ARG A 24 -11.00 -3.70 -6.93
CA ARG A 24 -11.46 -4.88 -6.19
C ARG A 24 -12.69 -4.60 -5.35
N ARG A 25 -13.42 -5.67 -5.04
CA ARG A 25 -14.49 -5.66 -4.04
C ARG A 25 -14.02 -6.32 -2.76
N ALA A 26 -14.24 -5.66 -1.63
CA ALA A 26 -14.05 -6.23 -0.30
C ALA A 26 -15.34 -6.02 0.49
N ASP A 27 -16.05 -7.12 0.77
CA ASP A 27 -17.41 -7.09 1.33
C ASP A 27 -18.35 -6.21 0.46
N SER A 28 -18.93 -5.16 1.03
CA SER A 28 -19.84 -4.23 0.34
C SER A 28 -19.13 -3.01 -0.24
N CYS A 29 -17.80 -2.94 -0.13
CA CYS A 29 -17.00 -1.81 -0.58
C CYS A 29 -16.35 -2.08 -1.94
N LEU A 30 -16.41 -1.08 -2.82
CA LEU A 30 -15.56 -0.99 -4.01
C LEU A 30 -14.28 -0.23 -3.63
N ILE A 31 -13.13 -0.80 -3.95
CA ILE A 31 -11.82 -0.24 -3.66
C ILE A 31 -11.07 -0.11 -4.99
N VAL A 32 -10.57 1.08 -5.28
CA VAL A 32 -9.69 1.33 -6.43
C VAL A 32 -8.34 1.76 -5.87
N ASP A 33 -7.30 1.01 -6.23
CA ASP A 33 -5.93 1.14 -5.76
C ASP A 33 -5.03 1.65 -6.89
N ASP A 34 -4.35 2.76 -6.66
CA ASP A 34 -3.46 3.42 -7.61
C ASP A 34 -2.11 3.72 -6.94
N PRO A 35 -1.15 2.76 -6.97
CA PRO A 35 0.17 2.88 -6.35
C PRO A 35 1.17 3.60 -7.29
N THR A 36 1.20 4.94 -7.30
CA THR A 36 2.08 5.72 -8.19
C THR A 36 3.38 6.18 -7.49
N GLY A 37 4.49 5.49 -7.78
CA GLY A 37 5.80 5.83 -7.20
C GLY A 37 5.82 5.60 -5.69
N ASN A 38 6.43 6.50 -4.92
CA ASN A 38 6.54 6.37 -3.46
C ASN A 38 5.23 6.72 -2.71
N ARG A 39 4.12 6.95 -3.41
CA ARG A 39 2.82 7.23 -2.81
C ARG A 39 1.74 6.46 -3.53
N GLY A 40 0.71 6.07 -2.80
CA GLY A 40 -0.46 5.45 -3.40
C GLY A 40 -1.76 6.10 -2.97
N THR A 41 -2.81 5.82 -3.72
CA THR A 41 -4.17 6.22 -3.34
C THR A 41 -5.13 5.04 -3.33
N LEU A 42 -6.01 5.01 -2.34
CA LEU A 42 -7.15 4.11 -2.25
C LEU A 42 -8.43 4.93 -2.29
N LYS A 43 -9.21 4.79 -3.37
CA LYS A 43 -10.58 5.28 -3.41
C LYS A 43 -11.51 4.20 -2.86
N VAL A 44 -12.07 4.44 -1.68
CA VAL A 44 -12.93 3.49 -0.99
C VAL A 44 -14.37 3.96 -1.07
N ASN A 45 -15.26 3.13 -1.63
CA ASN A 45 -16.69 3.43 -1.78
C ASN A 45 -17.53 2.29 -1.20
N CYS A 46 -18.05 2.48 0.01
CA CYS A 46 -19.03 1.62 0.65
C CYS A 46 -20.40 2.34 0.70
N PRO A 47 -21.54 1.63 0.91
CA PRO A 47 -22.88 2.23 0.88
C PRO A 47 -23.10 3.46 1.79
N GLU A 48 -22.36 3.57 2.89
CA GLU A 48 -22.52 4.62 3.91
C GLU A 48 -21.20 5.36 4.22
N LEU A 49 -20.18 5.11 3.42
CA LEU A 49 -18.82 5.57 3.68
C LEU A 49 -18.05 5.64 2.37
N SER A 50 -17.71 6.85 1.94
CA SER A 50 -16.81 7.08 0.80
C SER A 50 -15.69 8.02 1.22
N PHE A 51 -14.45 7.65 0.92
CA PHE A 51 -13.28 8.47 1.20
C PHE A 51 -12.13 8.12 0.26
N LEU A 52 -11.15 9.02 0.24
CA LEU A 52 -9.88 8.82 -0.45
C LEU A 52 -8.77 8.74 0.59
N LEU A 53 -7.98 7.68 0.56
CA LEU A 53 -6.84 7.49 1.44
C LEU A 53 -5.55 7.64 0.63
N PHE A 54 -4.61 8.42 1.14
CA PHE A 54 -3.25 8.55 0.61
C PHE A 54 -2.34 7.74 1.53
N TYR A 55 -1.57 6.84 0.95
CA TYR A 55 -0.65 6.00 1.70
C TYR A 55 0.79 6.16 1.20
N ASP A 56 1.73 5.91 2.09
CA ASP A 56 3.13 5.78 1.74
C ASP A 56 3.34 4.47 0.99
N ASN A 57 3.98 4.55 -0.17
CA ASN A 57 4.30 3.40 -1.02
C ASN A 57 5.82 3.36 -1.27
N SER A 58 6.60 3.97 -0.37
CA SER A 58 8.05 3.87 -0.43
C SER A 58 8.48 2.44 -0.06
N PRO A 59 9.61 1.95 -0.60
CA PRO A 59 10.18 0.66 -0.22
C PRO A 59 10.93 0.71 1.13
N ASP A 60 11.24 1.91 1.64
CA ASP A 60 12.00 2.07 2.88
C ASP A 60 11.13 2.28 4.12
N GLY A 61 9.82 2.53 3.94
CA GLY A 61 8.79 2.47 5.00
C GLY A 61 9.07 3.36 6.21
N ARG A 62 9.80 4.46 6.02
CA ARG A 62 10.23 5.34 7.12
C ARG A 62 9.13 6.30 7.58
N ASP A 63 8.17 6.55 6.71
CA ASP A 63 7.03 7.42 6.96
C ASP A 63 5.83 6.60 7.50
N PRO A 64 4.88 7.23 8.20
CA PRO A 64 3.62 6.58 8.55
C PRO A 64 2.87 6.09 7.31
N LEU A 65 2.43 4.83 7.31
CA LEU A 65 1.70 4.21 6.20
C LEU A 65 0.51 5.05 5.71
N ILE A 66 -0.33 5.57 6.60
CA ILE A 66 -1.48 6.42 6.22
C ILE A 66 -1.08 7.89 6.31
N LEU A 67 -0.83 8.52 5.16
CA LEU A 67 -0.42 9.91 5.06
C LEU A 67 -1.59 10.88 5.25
N GLU A 68 -2.72 10.61 4.61
CA GLU A 68 -3.88 11.50 4.62
C GLU A 68 -5.19 10.74 4.31
N VAL A 69 -6.30 11.23 4.87
CA VAL A 69 -7.65 10.78 4.53
C VAL A 69 -8.51 11.99 4.14
N LYS A 70 -9.09 11.96 2.94
CA LYS A 70 -9.95 13.01 2.37
C LYS A 70 -11.37 12.49 2.13
N GLY A 71 -12.33 13.43 2.04
CA GLY A 71 -13.74 13.13 1.77
C GLY A 71 -14.55 12.76 3.02
N ILE A 72 -13.90 12.56 4.16
CA ILE A 72 -14.55 12.35 5.46
C ILE A 72 -13.74 13.01 6.58
N LYS A 73 -14.41 13.39 7.67
CA LYS A 73 -13.74 13.83 8.90
C LYS A 73 -12.97 12.64 9.50
N ALA A 74 -11.66 12.71 9.40
CA ALA A 74 -10.74 11.70 9.92
C ALA A 74 -9.82 12.31 10.98
N ARG A 75 -9.44 11.52 11.99
CA ARG A 75 -8.45 11.91 13.00
C ARG A 75 -7.57 10.71 13.33
N ARG A 76 -6.25 10.87 13.24
CA ARG A 76 -5.30 9.90 13.78
C ARG A 76 -5.43 9.84 15.29
N LEU A 77 -5.62 8.65 15.85
CA LEU A 77 -5.73 8.40 17.28
C LEU A 77 -4.38 8.00 17.89
N GLU A 78 -3.69 7.08 17.23
CA GLU A 78 -2.43 6.51 17.70
C GLU A 78 -1.52 6.18 16.52
N GLY A 79 -0.21 6.24 16.76
CA GLY A 79 0.84 5.77 15.86
C GLY A 79 2.05 5.36 16.69
N LYS A 80 2.54 4.13 16.49
CA LYS A 80 3.62 3.55 17.28
C LYS A 80 4.60 2.80 16.39
N ARG A 81 5.88 3.17 16.48
CA ARG A 81 7.00 2.39 15.94
C ARG A 81 7.42 1.32 16.94
N ILE A 82 7.64 0.11 16.45
CA ILE A 82 8.11 -1.05 17.19
C ILE A 82 9.44 -1.46 16.59
N GLU A 83 10.52 -1.30 17.34
CA GLU A 83 11.87 -1.66 16.91
C GLU A 83 12.68 -2.06 18.15
N PRO A 84 13.17 -3.31 18.25
CA PRO A 84 13.08 -4.34 17.22
C PRO A 84 11.68 -4.96 17.10
N TYR A 85 11.30 -5.29 15.87
CA TYR A 85 10.17 -6.17 15.55
C TYR A 85 10.71 -7.50 15.03
N HIS A 86 10.09 -8.61 15.42
CA HIS A 86 10.55 -9.95 15.09
C HIS A 86 9.42 -10.77 14.46
N ILE A 87 9.74 -11.51 13.41
CA ILE A 87 8.85 -12.53 12.85
C ILE A 87 9.56 -13.88 12.82
N GLN A 88 8.81 -14.95 13.04
CA GLN A 88 9.29 -16.31 12.84
C GLN A 88 8.88 -16.78 11.45
N THR A 89 9.86 -17.15 10.64
CA THR A 89 9.62 -17.71 9.30
C THR A 89 9.18 -19.17 9.41
N GLY A 90 8.68 -19.74 8.31
CA GLY A 90 8.37 -21.16 8.22
C GLY A 90 9.59 -22.09 8.41
N SER A 91 10.82 -21.57 8.29
CA SER A 91 12.08 -22.28 8.52
C SER A 91 12.56 -22.24 9.98
N TYR A 92 11.76 -21.67 10.90
CA TYR A 92 12.12 -21.40 12.31
C TYR A 92 13.20 -20.32 12.51
N GLU A 93 13.62 -19.64 11.45
CA GLU A 93 14.49 -18.47 11.55
C GLU A 93 13.70 -17.29 12.10
N THR A 94 14.38 -16.45 12.89
CA THR A 94 13.81 -15.21 13.41
C THR A 94 14.40 -14.04 12.65
N LEU A 95 13.59 -13.41 11.80
CA LEU A 95 13.96 -12.18 11.14
C LEU A 95 13.68 -11.00 12.06
N SER A 96 14.49 -9.96 11.95
CA SER A 96 14.40 -8.78 12.80
C SER A 96 14.37 -7.52 11.94
N GLY A 97 13.63 -6.52 12.40
CA GLY A 97 13.54 -5.23 11.76
C GLY A 97 12.67 -4.29 12.56
N TRP A 98 11.71 -3.64 11.90
CA TRP A 98 10.81 -2.69 12.53
C TRP A 98 9.37 -2.91 12.06
N ALA A 99 8.43 -2.45 12.87
CA ALA A 99 7.02 -2.34 12.49
C ALA A 99 6.46 -0.98 12.89
N TYR A 100 5.38 -0.58 12.24
CA TYR A 100 4.61 0.61 12.55
C TYR A 100 3.12 0.26 12.58
N GLU A 101 2.49 0.57 13.71
CA GLU A 101 1.06 0.38 13.94
C GLU A 101 0.40 1.76 14.06
N GLU A 102 -0.76 1.95 13.43
CA GLU A 102 -1.54 3.17 13.59
C GLU A 102 -3.05 2.94 13.57
N GLU A 103 -3.79 3.85 14.21
CA GLU A 103 -5.24 3.86 14.22
C GLU A 103 -5.80 5.24 13.91
N TRP A 104 -6.83 5.28 13.06
CA TRP A 104 -7.58 6.49 12.73
C TRP A 104 -9.07 6.31 12.99
N LYS A 105 -9.73 7.40 13.41
CA LYS A 105 -11.19 7.48 13.54
C LYS A 105 -11.80 8.20 12.35
N LEU A 106 -12.78 7.58 11.68
CA LEU A 106 -13.50 8.11 10.52
C LEU A 106 -15.01 8.13 10.84
N GLY A 107 -15.48 9.18 11.51
CA GLY A 107 -16.84 9.19 12.07
C GLY A 107 -17.07 8.02 13.03
N ASN A 108 -17.99 7.10 12.71
CA ASN A 108 -18.25 5.91 13.52
C ASN A 108 -17.29 4.74 13.24
N TYR A 109 -16.51 4.82 12.18
CA TYR A 109 -15.60 3.76 11.72
C TYR A 109 -14.17 3.98 12.25
N SER A 110 -13.33 2.96 12.15
CA SER A 110 -11.90 3.10 12.38
C SER A 110 -11.10 2.50 11.23
N LEU A 111 -9.96 3.11 10.90
CA LEU A 111 -8.92 2.49 10.08
C LEU A 111 -7.78 2.04 10.97
N LYS A 112 -7.24 0.87 10.68
CA LYS A 112 -6.03 0.35 11.31
C LYS A 112 -4.98 0.16 10.22
N GLY A 113 -3.84 0.79 10.37
CA GLY A 113 -2.67 0.61 9.52
C GLY A 113 -1.65 -0.25 10.24
N PHE A 114 -1.02 -1.16 9.51
CA PHE A 114 0.11 -1.93 10.00
C PHE A 114 1.11 -2.14 8.87
N GLU A 115 2.35 -1.76 9.12
CA GLU A 115 3.47 -1.99 8.22
C GLU A 115 4.63 -2.61 8.98
N TYR A 116 5.36 -3.54 8.36
CA TYR A 116 6.65 -3.96 8.87
C TYR A 116 7.63 -4.21 7.75
N TYR A 117 8.90 -4.12 8.12
CA TYR A 117 10.05 -4.55 7.34
C TYR A 117 10.92 -5.41 8.24
N VAL A 118 11.37 -6.55 7.74
CA VAL A 118 12.40 -7.37 8.39
C VAL A 118 13.49 -7.72 7.39
N ASN A 119 14.74 -7.77 7.86
CA ASN A 119 15.89 -8.11 7.04
C ASN A 119 16.20 -9.62 7.16
N GLY A 120 16.33 -10.29 6.00
CA GLY A 120 16.51 -11.73 5.85
C GLY A 120 17.82 -12.34 6.33
N GLY A 121 18.85 -11.54 6.63
CA GLY A 121 20.15 -12.07 7.06
C GLY A 121 20.99 -12.73 5.96
N THR A 122 22.10 -13.36 6.36
CA THR A 122 23.36 -13.47 5.59
C THR A 122 23.54 -14.72 4.70
N ALA A 123 22.54 -15.20 3.97
CA ALA A 123 22.80 -16.26 2.96
C ALA A 123 22.12 -16.01 1.62
N CYS A 124 20.89 -15.50 1.65
CA CYS A 124 20.14 -14.93 0.55
C CYS A 124 19.31 -13.83 1.21
N TYR A 125 19.47 -12.55 0.85
CA TYR A 125 18.74 -11.49 1.54
C TYR A 125 17.26 -11.63 1.23
N GLU A 126 16.49 -12.21 2.15
CA GLU A 126 15.02 -12.25 2.12
C GLU A 126 14.48 -11.01 2.84
N GLU A 127 14.31 -9.92 2.11
CA GLU A 127 13.61 -8.75 2.65
C GLU A 127 12.10 -9.00 2.57
N GLU A 128 11.41 -8.89 3.71
CA GLU A 128 9.96 -8.98 3.75
C GLU A 128 9.39 -7.65 4.24
N GLU A 129 8.69 -6.97 3.34
CA GLU A 129 7.90 -5.79 3.66
C GLU A 129 6.42 -6.11 3.48
N ARG A 130 5.61 -5.75 4.47
CA ARG A 130 4.17 -5.95 4.40
C ARG A 130 3.46 -4.73 4.93
N ALA A 131 2.57 -4.18 4.11
CA ALA A 131 1.70 -3.06 4.49
C ALA A 131 0.24 -3.45 4.37
N THR A 132 -0.52 -3.23 5.42
CA THR A 132 -1.96 -3.51 5.47
C THR A 132 -2.72 -2.33 6.04
N VAL A 133 -3.88 -2.06 5.44
CA VAL A 133 -4.84 -1.10 5.97
C VAL A 133 -6.19 -1.81 6.06
N GLU A 134 -6.82 -1.78 7.22
CA GLU A 134 -8.11 -2.39 7.47
C GLU A 134 -9.13 -1.35 7.93
N LEU A 135 -10.32 -1.37 7.34
CA LEU A 135 -11.49 -0.65 7.83
C LEU A 135 -12.28 -1.53 8.78
N VAL A 136 -12.49 -1.06 10.01
CA VAL A 136 -13.39 -1.70 10.96
C VAL A 136 -14.76 -1.02 10.88
N ARG A 137 -15.75 -1.77 10.37
CA ARG A 137 -17.15 -1.36 10.24
C ARG A 137 -18.06 -2.38 10.91
N ASN A 138 -18.85 -1.93 11.87
CA ASN A 138 -19.83 -2.77 12.59
C ASN A 138 -19.19 -4.06 13.16
N GLY A 139 -17.98 -3.95 13.72
CA GLY A 139 -17.20 -5.08 14.25
C GLY A 139 -16.55 -5.99 13.19
N ARG A 140 -16.76 -5.75 11.89
CA ARG A 140 -16.11 -6.48 10.80
C ARG A 140 -14.89 -5.72 10.29
N ARG A 141 -13.85 -6.47 9.92
CA ARG A 141 -12.63 -5.94 9.29
C ARG A 141 -12.74 -6.12 7.77
N VAL A 142 -12.60 -5.02 7.04
CA VAL A 142 -12.55 -4.99 5.57
C VAL A 142 -11.14 -4.60 5.19
N LYS A 143 -10.41 -5.49 4.53
CA LYS A 143 -9.05 -5.21 4.10
C LYS A 143 -9.06 -4.24 2.92
N LEU A 144 -8.49 -3.06 3.13
CA LEU A 144 -8.39 -1.98 2.16
C LEU A 144 -7.09 -1.99 1.40
N LEU A 145 -5.96 -2.28 2.05
CA LEU A 145 -4.64 -2.42 1.44
C LEU A 145 -4.04 -3.76 1.87
N ASN A 146 -3.34 -4.44 0.96
CA ASN A 146 -2.56 -5.64 1.26
C ASN A 146 -1.35 -5.71 0.34
N ARG A 147 -0.34 -4.92 0.66
CA ARG A 147 0.94 -4.94 -0.05
C ARG A 147 1.87 -5.94 0.60
N TYR A 148 2.54 -6.71 -0.23
CA TYR A 148 3.60 -7.63 0.17
C TYR A 148 4.73 -7.47 -0.83
N TRP A 149 5.89 -7.04 -0.34
CA TRP A 149 7.12 -7.00 -1.10
C TRP A 149 8.03 -8.08 -0.54
N HIS A 150 8.58 -8.87 -1.45
CA HIS A 150 9.59 -9.86 -1.12
C HIS A 150 10.72 -9.71 -2.11
N GLU A 151 11.87 -9.27 -1.61
CA GLU A 151 13.10 -9.29 -2.37
C GLU A 151 13.94 -10.46 -1.90
N THR A 152 14.35 -11.29 -2.83
CA THR A 152 15.34 -12.33 -2.61
C THR A 152 16.56 -11.96 -3.44
N ASP A 153 17.57 -11.33 -2.84
CA ASP A 153 18.87 -11.17 -3.48
C ASP A 153 19.83 -12.26 -2.98
N CYS A 154 20.02 -13.27 -3.82
CA CYS A 154 20.93 -14.38 -3.56
C CYS A 154 22.37 -14.10 -4.02
N GLY A 155 22.70 -12.90 -4.50
CA GLY A 155 24.03 -12.59 -5.05
C GLY A 155 24.40 -13.51 -6.21
N GLY A 156 23.86 -13.27 -7.40
CA GLY A 156 24.10 -14.13 -8.56
C GLY A 156 23.89 -13.48 -9.93
N ASN A 157 24.67 -12.45 -10.25
CA ASN A 157 25.40 -12.26 -11.52
C ASN A 157 26.24 -10.97 -11.52
#